data_AF-Q125S3-F1
#
_entry.id   AF-Q125S3-F1
#
_cell.length_a   1.000
_cell.length_b   1.000
_cell.length_c   1.000
_cell.angle_alpha   90.00
_cell.angle_beta   90.00
_cell.angle_gamma   90.00
#
_symmetry.space_group_name_H-M   'P 1'
#
loop_
_entity.id
_entity.type
_entity.pdbx_description
1 polymer ?
#
loop_
_entity_poly.entity_id
_entity_poly.type
_entity_poly.pdbx_seq_one_letter_code
_entity_poly.pdbx_strand_id
1 'polypeptide(L)'
;MNPAGIRAVYEKNWSTATGEELQAKADVVRQIFEAMPMIPAMKRVVAGLSNYPRWGAVRPPLWALNDSAATDFFKAPGKAGFDMPAYPKA
;
A
#
# COMPACT_ATOMS: atom_id res chain seq x y z
N MET A 1 0.84 -0.58 4.50
CA MET A 1 -0.38 -0.31 3.71
C MET A 1 -0.80 -1.62 3.06
N ASN A 2 -1.89 -2.25 3.52
CA ASN A 2 -2.49 -3.44 2.87
C ASN A 2 -3.83 -3.80 3.58
N PRO A 3 -4.87 -2.95 3.56
CA PRO A 3 -6.07 -3.17 4.38
C PRO A 3 -6.76 -4.51 4.10
N ALA A 4 -6.90 -4.89 2.83
CA ALA A 4 -7.52 -6.14 2.42
C ALA A 4 -6.71 -7.37 2.88
N GLY A 5 -5.39 -7.36 2.67
CA GLY A 5 -4.52 -8.46 3.11
C GLY A 5 -4.46 -8.61 4.62
N ILE A 6 -4.39 -7.50 5.37
CA ILE A 6 -4.43 -7.51 6.85
C ILE A 6 -5.77 -8.08 7.34
N ARG A 7 -6.89 -7.69 6.69
CA ARG A 7 -8.19 -8.25 7.01
C ARG A 7 -8.26 -9.76 6.77
N ALA A 8 -7.68 -10.24 5.67
CA ALA A 8 -7.65 -11.68 5.38
C ALA A 8 -6.86 -12.47 6.45
N VAL A 9 -5.72 -11.95 6.92
CA VAL A 9 -4.94 -12.55 8.02
C VAL A 9 -5.80 -12.69 9.29
N TYR A 10 -6.54 -11.63 9.63
CA TYR A 10 -7.45 -11.64 10.78
C TYR A 10 -8.59 -12.66 10.61
N GLU A 11 -9.28 -12.63 9.47
CA GLU A 11 -10.45 -13.50 9.19
C GLU A 11 -10.09 -14.99 9.13
N LYS A 12 -8.86 -15.33 8.72
CA LYS A 12 -8.39 -16.72 8.61
C LYS A 12 -7.64 -17.23 9.82
N ASN A 13 -7.67 -16.47 10.92
CA ASN A 13 -6.93 -16.72 12.15
C ASN A 13 -5.42 -16.82 11.91
N TRP A 14 -4.73 -15.75 12.30
CA TRP A 14 -3.28 -15.58 12.16
C TRP A 14 -2.44 -16.71 12.81
N SER A 15 -2.97 -17.43 13.80
CA SER A 15 -2.25 -18.50 14.50
C SER A 15 -2.31 -19.87 13.79
N THR A 16 -2.58 -19.89 12.49
CA THR A 16 -2.72 -21.11 11.67
C THR A 16 -1.73 -21.09 10.50
N ALA A 17 -1.46 -22.24 9.87
CA ALA A 17 -0.61 -22.31 8.67
C ALA A 17 -1.10 -21.38 7.55
N THR A 18 -2.41 -21.33 7.30
CA THR A 18 -3.02 -20.38 6.36
C THR A 18 -2.80 -18.92 6.79
N GLY A 19 -2.87 -18.65 8.09
CA GLY A 19 -2.55 -17.35 8.68
C GLY A 19 -1.12 -16.92 8.41
N GLU A 20 -0.15 -17.82 8.58
CA GLU A 20 1.27 -17.58 8.28
C GLU A 20 1.50 -17.30 6.79
N GLU A 21 0.87 -18.05 5.89
CA GLU A 21 0.94 -17.81 4.44
C GLU A 21 0.38 -16.43 4.06
N LEU A 22 -0.74 -16.03 4.66
CA LEU A 22 -1.35 -14.71 4.42
C LEU A 22 -0.50 -13.59 5.01
N GLN A 23 0.11 -13.81 6.18
CA GLN A 23 1.04 -12.87 6.81
C GLN A 23 2.27 -12.67 5.92
N ALA A 24 2.85 -13.75 5.38
CA ALA A 24 3.98 -13.67 4.45
C ALA A 24 3.63 -12.84 3.20
N LYS A 25 2.41 -12.99 2.65
CA LYS A 25 1.93 -12.14 1.55
C LYS A 25 1.79 -10.67 1.97
N ALA A 26 1.28 -10.41 3.17
CA ALA A 26 1.18 -9.05 3.70
C ALA A 26 2.57 -8.41 3.92
N ASP A 27 3.56 -9.20 4.35
CA ASP A 27 4.93 -8.77 4.51
C ASP A 27 5.61 -8.40 3.19
N VAL A 28 5.36 -9.12 2.11
CA VAL A 28 5.85 -8.74 0.77
C VAL A 28 5.34 -7.35 0.39
N VAL A 29 4.05 -7.07 0.60
CA VAL A 29 3.50 -5.73 0.34
C VAL A 29 4.17 -4.69 1.23
N ARG A 30 4.36 -4.98 2.53
CA ARG A 30 5.06 -4.09 3.46
C ARG A 30 6.48 -3.76 2.98
N GLN A 31 7.26 -4.78 2.59
CA GLN A 31 8.63 -4.62 2.09
C GLN A 31 8.69 -3.73 0.84
N ILE A 32 7.73 -3.86 -0.07
CA ILE A 32 7.64 -2.98 -1.25
C ILE A 32 7.51 -1.52 -0.81
N PHE A 33 6.62 -1.21 0.14
CA PHE A 33 6.46 0.16 0.68
C PHE A 33 7.68 0.66 1.45
N GLU A 34 8.40 -0.23 2.14
CA GLU A 34 9.61 0.10 2.92
C GLU A 34 10.83 0.42 2.04
N ALA A 35 10.84 -0.01 0.79
CA ALA A 35 11.89 0.34 -0.17
C ALA A 35 11.88 1.83 -0.59
N MET A 36 10.86 2.58 -0.17
CA MET A 36 10.64 3.99 -0.47
C MET A 36 10.42 4.79 0.82
N PRO A 37 10.53 6.13 0.80
CA PRO A 37 10.03 6.94 1.90
C PRO A 37 8.55 6.63 2.14
N MET A 38 8.28 5.89 3.22
CA MET A 38 6.99 5.21 3.42
C MET A 38 5.81 6.17 3.39
N ILE A 39 5.88 7.30 4.12
CA ILE A 39 4.77 8.26 4.20
C ILE A 39 4.49 8.91 2.82
N PRO A 40 5.48 9.48 2.10
CA PRO A 40 5.28 9.93 0.72
C PRO A 40 4.69 8.86 -0.21
N ALA A 41 5.20 7.63 -0.15
CA ALA A 41 4.68 6.50 -0.96
C ALA A 41 3.22 6.22 -0.63
N MET A 42 2.89 6.19 0.67
CA MET A 42 1.54 5.90 1.11
C MET A 42 0.53 6.94 0.63
N LYS A 43 0.89 8.22 0.76
CA LYS A 43 0.03 9.33 0.35
C LYS A 43 -0.13 9.41 -1.16
N ARG A 44 0.92 9.10 -1.93
CA ARG A 44 0.85 9.07 -3.39
C ARG A 44 -0.09 7.99 -3.90
N VAL A 45 -0.09 6.81 -3.26
CA VAL A 45 -1.01 5.71 -3.61
C VAL A 45 -2.46 6.07 -3.35
N VAL A 46 -2.72 6.58 -2.14
CA VAL A 46 -4.05 7.04 -1.75
C VAL A 46 -4.59 8.09 -2.73
N ALA A 47 -3.77 9.08 -3.10
CA ALA A 47 -4.16 10.11 -4.06
C ALA A 47 -4.48 9.56 -5.46
N GLY A 48 -3.75 8.54 -5.90
CA GLY A 48 -3.99 7.88 -7.20
C GLY A 48 -5.26 7.02 -7.22
N LEU A 49 -5.65 6.44 -6.09
CA LEU A 49 -6.84 5.57 -5.99
C LEU A 49 -8.13 6.33 -5.72
N SER A 50 -8.04 7.52 -5.10
CA SER A 50 -9.21 8.25 -4.58
C SER A 50 -9.73 9.37 -5.47
N ASN A 51 -9.08 9.64 -6.61
CA ASN A 51 -9.32 10.84 -7.43
C ASN A 51 -9.19 12.17 -6.65
N TYR A 52 -8.48 12.18 -5.50
CA TYR A 52 -8.13 13.41 -4.78
C TYR A 52 -6.61 13.67 -4.85
N PRO A 53 -6.11 14.34 -5.91
CA PRO A 53 -4.66 14.57 -6.09
C PRO A 53 -3.99 15.26 -4.90
N ARG A 54 -4.73 16.15 -4.22
CA ARG A 54 -4.23 16.90 -3.05
C ARG A 54 -3.85 16.01 -1.86
N TRP A 55 -4.34 14.77 -1.80
CA TRP A 55 -3.95 13.82 -0.76
C TRP A 55 -2.51 13.33 -0.89
N GLY A 56 -1.87 13.55 -2.04
CA GLY A 56 -0.45 13.28 -2.25
C GLY A 56 0.48 14.29 -1.58
N ALA A 57 -0.02 15.46 -1.16
CA ALA A 57 0.81 16.51 -0.56
C ALA A 57 1.41 16.07 0.79
N VAL A 58 2.72 16.21 0.95
CA VAL A 58 3.43 16.00 2.21
C VAL A 58 3.91 17.34 2.78
N ARG A 59 4.19 17.41 4.08
CA ARG A 59 4.73 18.60 4.73
C ARG A 59 6.22 18.38 5.06
N PRO A 60 7.04 19.44 5.08
CA PRO A 60 8.42 19.34 5.58
C PRO A 60 8.50 18.65 6.95
N PRO A 61 9.53 17.82 7.21
CA PRO A 61 10.72 17.59 6.38
C PRO A 61 10.55 16.54 5.28
N LEU A 62 9.34 16.02 5.06
CA LEU A 62 9.07 15.02 4.03
C LEU A 62 9.06 15.68 2.64
N TRP A 63 9.56 14.96 1.65
CA TRP A 63 9.58 15.36 0.24
C TRP A 63 8.63 14.47 -0.57
N ALA A 64 7.95 15.07 -1.55
CA ALA A 64 7.04 14.34 -2.41
C ALA A 64 7.81 13.36 -3.30
N LEU A 65 7.19 12.21 -3.57
CA LEU A 65 7.69 11.30 -4.59
C LEU A 65 7.47 11.90 -5.97
N ASN A 66 8.49 11.84 -6.82
CA ASN A 66 8.35 12.20 -8.23
C ASN A 66 7.45 11.20 -8.96
N ASP A 67 6.83 11.62 -10.07
CA ASP A 67 5.83 10.81 -10.76
C ASP A 67 6.40 9.55 -11.45
N SER A 68 7.68 9.55 -11.80
CA SER A 68 8.35 8.37 -12.37
C SER A 68 8.47 7.27 -11.32
N ALA A 69 8.98 7.62 -10.13
CA ALA A 69 9.12 6.71 -9.01
C ALA A 69 7.77 6.22 -8.50
N ALA A 70 6.73 7.06 -8.54
CA ALA A 70 5.37 6.66 -8.23
C ALA A 70 4.85 5.62 -9.25
N THR A 71 5.01 5.87 -10.54
CA THR A 71 4.53 4.98 -11.62
C THR A 71 5.13 3.58 -11.53
N ASP A 72 6.44 3.48 -11.31
CA ASP A 72 7.10 2.18 -11.17
C ASP A 72 6.76 1.50 -9.85
N PHE A 73 6.62 2.29 -8.78
CA PHE A 73 6.12 1.81 -7.50
C PHE A 73 4.73 1.19 -7.64
N PHE A 74 3.80 1.78 -8.39
CA PHE A 74 2.43 1.25 -8.54
C PHE A 74 2.35 -0.13 -9.22
N LYS A 75 3.35 -0.51 -10.02
CA LYS A 75 3.36 -1.81 -10.70
C LYS A 75 3.71 -2.97 -9.77
N ALA A 76 4.45 -2.71 -8.69
CA ALA A 76 4.99 -3.76 -7.81
C ALA A 76 3.96 -4.31 -6.79
N PRO A 77 3.20 -3.49 -6.02
CA PRO A 77 2.17 -3.97 -5.11
C PRO A 77 1.06 -4.75 -5.82
N GLY A 78 0.63 -4.32 -7.01
CA GLY A 78 -0.40 -5.03 -7.77
C GLY A 78 -0.01 -6.48 -8.09
N LYS A 79 1.28 -6.73 -8.41
CA LYS A 79 1.80 -8.09 -8.60
C LYS A 79 1.82 -8.92 -7.31
N ALA A 80 1.93 -8.26 -6.16
CA ALA A 80 1.86 -8.89 -4.84
C ALA A 80 0.41 -9.06 -4.33
N GLY A 81 -0.60 -8.80 -5.16
CA GLY A 81 -2.02 -8.91 -4.78
C GLY A 81 -2.52 -7.78 -3.89
N PHE A 82 -1.81 -6.65 -3.85
CA PHE A 82 -2.30 -5.45 -3.18
C PHE A 82 -3.51 -4.88 -3.91
N ASP A 83 -4.60 -4.68 -3.18
CA ASP A 83 -5.81 -4.05 -3.66
C ASP A 83 -6.47 -3.20 -2.54
N MET A 84 -7.18 -2.15 -2.94
CA MET A 84 -8.01 -1.32 -2.08
C MET A 84 -9.33 -0.97 -2.79
N PRO A 85 -10.20 -1.96 -3.04
CA PRO A 85 -11.36 -1.80 -3.94
C PRO A 85 -12.46 -0.93 -3.32
N ALA A 86 -12.53 -0.86 -1.99
CA ALA A 86 -13.51 -0.08 -1.24
C ALA A 86 -13.02 1.34 -0.91
N TYR A 87 -11.94 1.81 -1.53
CA TYR A 87 -11.43 3.16 -1.26
C TYR A 87 -12.37 4.22 -1.87
N PRO A 88 -12.83 5.22 -1.10
CA PRO A 88 -13.74 6.25 -1.62
C PRO A 88 -13.11 7.00 -2.80
N LYS A 89 -13.88 7.15 -3.87
CA LYS A 89 -13.55 7.98 -5.03
C LYS A 89 -14.35 9.29 -4.94
N ALA A 90 -13.70 10.40 -5.27
CA ALA A 90 -14.33 11.70 -5.46
C ALA A 90 -15.37 11.70 -6.58
#